data_AF-A0AAX1N9P7-F1
#
_entry.id   AF-A0AAX1N9P7-F1
#
_cell.length_a   1.000
_cell.length_b   1.000
_cell.length_c   1.000
_cell.angle_alpha   90.00
_cell.angle_beta   90.00
_cell.angle_gamma   90.00
#
_symmetry.space_group_name_H-M   'P 1'
#
loop_
_entity.id
_entity.type
_entity.pdbx_description
1 polymer ?
#
loop_
_entity_poly.entity_id
_entity_poly.type
_entity_poly.pdbx_seq_one_letter_code
_entity_poly.pdbx_strand_id
1 'polypeptide(L)'
;MKNRIITLLLIIPLLISCNNETKDKEKISLIAKSIYSIEKIEYTPNNPNYALEGIVHLGGSLYEELLEMSEEGFVEKSIIKKGDVFYDMNNKADYHLIIISNMRKIAIRLRYDDNYKKYHVIGYVEVI
;
A
#
# COMPACT_ATOMS: atom_id res chain seq x y z
N MET A 1 -39.94 30.63 5.47
CA MET A 1 -38.78 30.00 6.16
C MET A 1 -38.64 28.53 5.78
N LYS A 2 -38.43 28.25 4.49
CA LYS A 2 -38.02 26.93 3.97
C LYS A 2 -36.84 27.22 3.05
N ASN A 3 -35.84 26.34 2.98
CA ASN A 3 -34.62 26.44 2.14
C ASN A 3 -33.31 26.86 2.85
N ARG A 4 -33.18 26.71 4.18
CA ARG A 4 -31.85 26.78 4.85
C ARG A 4 -31.33 25.44 5.41
N ILE A 5 -32.13 24.37 5.37
CA ILE A 5 -31.74 23.05 5.91
C ILE A 5 -30.97 22.22 4.88
N ILE A 6 -31.11 22.50 3.57
CA ILE A 6 -30.54 21.66 2.51
C ILE A 6 -29.01 21.83 2.37
N THR A 7 -28.45 22.98 2.75
CA THR A 7 -27.01 23.25 2.59
C THR A 7 -26.15 22.55 3.65
N LEU A 8 -26.71 22.19 4.82
CA LEU A 8 -25.95 21.54 5.90
C LEU A 8 -25.71 20.04 5.65
N LEU A 9 -26.55 19.39 4.82
CA LEU A 9 -26.48 17.94 4.57
C LEU A 9 -25.35 17.54 3.60
N LEU A 10 -24.83 18.47 2.80
CA LEU A 10 -23.81 18.18 1.78
C LEU A 10 -22.37 18.20 2.30
N ILE A 11 -22.12 18.72 3.51
CA ILE A 11 -20.76 18.84 4.09
C ILE A 11 -20.37 17.56 4.87
N ILE A 12 -21.36 16.85 5.42
CA ILE A 12 -21.16 15.64 6.22
C ILE A 12 -20.47 14.49 5.44
N PRO A 13 -20.84 14.16 4.18
CA PRO A 13 -20.18 13.05 3.47
C PRO A 13 -18.72 13.34 3.11
N LEU A 14 -18.33 14.61 2.97
CA LEU A 14 -16.95 15.01 2.65
C LEU A 14 -15.99 14.73 3.81
N LEU A 15 -16.43 14.95 5.06
CA LEU A 15 -15.61 14.73 6.26
C LEU A 15 -15.33 13.25 6.52
N ILE A 16 -16.28 12.36 6.20
CA ILE A 16 -16.15 10.92 6.39
C ILE A 16 -15.11 10.34 5.41
N SER A 17 -15.10 10.82 4.16
CA SER A 17 -14.15 10.36 3.14
C SER A 17 -12.69 10.71 3.50
N CYS A 18 -12.43 11.93 4.00
CA CYS A 18 -11.09 12.31 4.42
C CYS A 18 -10.57 11.48 5.60
N ASN A 19 -11.44 11.14 6.56
CA ASN A 19 -11.03 10.34 7.72
C ASN A 19 -10.59 8.93 7.34
N ASN A 20 -11.27 8.32 6.37
CA ASN A 20 -10.93 6.97 5.90
C ASN A 20 -9.61 6.95 5.11
N GLU A 21 -9.39 7.93 4.24
CA GLU A 21 -8.13 8.02 3.48
C GLU A 21 -6.91 8.20 4.40
N THR A 22 -7.04 8.99 5.47
CA THR A 22 -5.97 9.13 6.48
C THR A 22 -5.66 7.79 7.16
N LYS A 23 -6.69 7.06 7.59
CA LYS A 23 -6.52 5.73 8.22
C LYS A 23 -5.87 4.72 7.28
N ASP A 24 -6.22 4.74 6.00
CA ASP A 24 -5.60 3.87 5.01
C ASP A 24 -4.12 4.20 4.81
N LYS A 25 -3.79 5.49 4.71
CA LYS A 25 -2.39 5.93 4.62
C LYS A 25 -1.58 5.53 5.85
N GLU A 26 -2.15 5.58 7.05
CA GLU A 26 -1.50 5.10 8.28
C GLU A 26 -1.21 3.59 8.20
N LYS A 27 -2.20 2.77 7.82
CA LYS A 27 -2.01 1.33 7.63
C LYS A 27 -0.94 1.02 6.58
N ILE A 28 -0.96 1.71 5.45
CA ILE A 28 0.01 1.51 4.37
C ILE A 28 1.41 2.01 4.80
N SER A 29 1.49 3.02 5.67
CA SER A 29 2.77 3.46 6.22
C SER A 29 3.41 2.40 7.12
N LEU A 30 2.61 1.58 7.83
CA LEU A 30 3.13 0.44 8.59
C LEU A 30 3.73 -0.62 7.66
N ILE A 31 3.06 -0.90 6.53
CA ILE A 31 3.61 -1.77 5.49
C ILE A 31 4.98 -1.28 5.04
N ALA A 32 5.11 0.02 4.74
CA ALA A 32 6.39 0.62 4.30
C ALA A 32 7.50 0.45 5.35
N LYS A 33 7.18 0.63 6.64
CA LYS A 33 8.14 0.40 7.73
C LYS A 33 8.59 -1.05 7.80
N SER A 34 7.66 -2.01 7.65
CA SER A 34 8.02 -3.44 7.63
C SER A 34 8.94 -3.77 6.45
N ILE A 35 8.71 -3.15 5.28
CA ILE A 35 9.56 -3.29 4.09
C ILE A 35 10.98 -2.76 4.35
N TYR A 36 11.14 -1.62 5.02
CA TYR A 36 12.48 -1.11 5.33
C TYR A 36 13.28 -2.00 6.31
N SER A 37 12.61 -2.97 6.94
CA SER A 37 13.24 -3.99 7.77
C SER A 37 13.21 -5.39 7.15
N ILE A 38 13.06 -5.51 5.82
CA ILE A 38 12.86 -6.78 5.11
C ILE A 38 13.96 -7.82 5.38
N GLU A 39 15.20 -7.38 5.55
CA GLU A 39 16.37 -8.21 5.91
C GLU A 39 16.20 -8.97 7.23
N LYS A 40 15.34 -8.48 8.13
CA LYS A 40 15.06 -9.09 9.44
C LYS A 40 13.95 -10.13 9.38
N ILE A 41 13.38 -10.34 8.20
CA ILE A 41 12.22 -11.19 7.97
C ILE A 41 12.72 -12.50 7.38
N GLU A 42 12.60 -13.59 8.13
CA GLU A 42 13.05 -14.90 7.68
C GLU A 42 12.07 -15.49 6.66
N TYR A 43 12.30 -15.38 5.34
CA TYR A 43 11.46 -16.02 4.31
C TYR A 43 11.82 -17.48 4.04
N THR A 44 10.82 -18.37 4.00
CA THR A 44 10.96 -19.78 3.60
C THR A 44 9.88 -20.20 2.60
N PRO A 45 10.22 -20.97 1.54
CA PRO A 45 9.24 -21.48 0.57
C PRO A 45 8.14 -22.36 1.17
N ASN A 46 8.43 -23.00 2.31
CA ASN A 46 7.50 -23.91 3.01
C ASN A 46 6.52 -23.18 3.94
N ASN A 47 6.72 -21.88 4.16
CA ASN A 47 5.80 -21.03 4.88
C ASN A 47 5.58 -19.73 4.10
N PRO A 48 4.93 -19.77 2.91
CA PRO A 48 4.78 -18.59 2.07
C PRO A 48 3.99 -17.47 2.75
N ASN A 49 3.29 -17.73 3.86
CA ASN A 49 2.46 -16.76 4.57
C ASN A 49 3.25 -15.75 5.41
N TYR A 50 4.25 -15.09 4.82
CA TYR A 50 4.85 -13.91 5.42
C TYR A 50 3.88 -12.73 5.29
N ALA A 51 3.09 -12.56 6.33
CA ALA A 51 2.34 -11.35 6.54
C ALA A 51 3.32 -10.29 7.03
N LEU A 52 3.81 -9.44 6.12
CA LEU A 52 4.21 -8.10 6.54
C LEU A 52 3.04 -7.48 7.29
N GLU A 53 3.33 -6.65 8.29
CA GLU A 53 2.25 -5.97 9.01
C GLU A 53 1.39 -5.19 8.00
N GLY A 54 0.08 -5.43 8.03
CA GLY A 54 -0.85 -4.83 7.08
C GLY A 54 -0.97 -5.53 5.72
N ILE A 55 -0.19 -6.58 5.42
CA ILE A 55 -0.31 -7.40 4.19
C ILE A 55 -0.85 -8.81 4.51
N VAL A 56 -1.71 -9.34 3.63
CA VAL A 56 -2.22 -10.71 3.73
C VAL A 56 -1.11 -11.73 3.41
N HIS A 57 -0.44 -11.56 2.28
CA HIS A 57 0.66 -12.40 1.81
C HIS A 57 1.66 -11.58 0.98
N LEU A 58 2.95 -11.76 1.26
CA LEU A 58 4.04 -11.26 0.42
C LEU A 58 4.56 -12.38 -0.49
N GLY A 59 4.39 -12.22 -1.80
CA GLY A 59 4.90 -13.18 -2.78
C GLY A 59 6.43 -13.19 -2.86
N GLY A 60 7.02 -14.37 -3.10
CA GLY A 60 8.48 -14.56 -3.13
C GLY A 60 9.23 -13.63 -4.08
N SER A 61 8.68 -13.39 -5.29
CA SER A 61 9.28 -12.47 -6.27
C SER A 61 9.41 -11.04 -5.72
N LEU A 62 8.39 -10.53 -5.03
CA LEU A 62 8.46 -9.21 -4.41
C LEU A 62 9.39 -9.21 -3.20
N TYR A 63 9.43 -10.30 -2.44
CA TYR A 63 10.36 -10.44 -1.32
C TYR A 63 11.82 -10.36 -1.80
N GLU A 64 12.19 -11.11 -2.84
CA GLU A 64 13.52 -11.09 -3.44
C GLU A 64 13.87 -9.69 -4.00
N GLU A 65 12.94 -9.05 -4.70
CA GLU A 65 13.09 -7.68 -5.19
C GLU A 65 13.37 -6.69 -4.04
N LEU A 66 12.63 -6.80 -2.94
CA LEU A 66 12.80 -5.93 -1.77
C LEU A 66 14.11 -6.20 -1.03
N LEU A 67 14.58 -7.45 -0.99
CA LEU A 67 15.90 -7.76 -0.46
C LEU A 67 17.01 -7.12 -1.31
N GLU A 68 16.96 -7.25 -2.64
CA GLU A 68 17.93 -6.60 -3.53
C GLU A 68 17.90 -5.07 -3.33
N MET A 69 16.72 -4.47 -3.29
CA MET A 69 16.59 -3.03 -2.99
C MET A 69 17.13 -2.63 -1.60
N SER A 70 17.13 -3.54 -0.63
CA SER A 70 17.71 -3.27 0.69
C SER A 70 19.24 -3.17 0.63
N GLU A 71 19.88 -3.99 -0.21
CA GLU A 71 21.33 -3.95 -0.47
C GLU A 71 21.75 -2.67 -1.20
N GLU A 72 20.88 -2.16 -2.07
CA GLU A 72 21.05 -0.84 -2.72
C GLU A 72 20.96 0.32 -1.71
N GLY A 73 20.40 0.08 -0.52
CA GLY A 73 20.12 1.06 0.52
C GLY A 73 18.80 1.77 0.30
N PHE A 74 17.81 1.46 1.14
CA PHE A 74 16.53 2.15 1.12
C PHE A 74 16.66 3.63 1.48
N VAL A 75 15.93 4.47 0.76
CA VAL A 75 15.61 5.81 1.23
C VAL A 75 14.39 5.66 2.14
N GLU A 76 14.50 6.07 3.41
CA GLU A 76 13.39 6.06 4.40
C GLU A 76 12.31 7.11 4.07
N LYS A 77 11.79 7.04 2.85
CA LYS A 77 10.73 7.86 2.30
C LYS A 77 9.92 7.00 1.35
N SER A 78 8.65 6.80 1.68
CA SER A 78 7.69 6.13 0.82
C SER A 78 6.63 7.12 0.32
N ILE A 79 6.02 6.80 -0.82
CA ILE A 79 4.93 7.62 -1.38
C ILE A 79 3.69 6.74 -1.48
N ILE A 80 2.59 7.19 -0.90
CA ILE A 80 1.30 6.50 -0.95
C ILE A 80 0.38 7.30 -1.85
N LYS A 81 -0.15 6.65 -2.89
CA LYS A 81 -1.09 7.25 -3.82
C LYS A 81 -2.33 6.36 -3.94
N LYS A 82 -3.49 7.00 -3.99
CA LYS A 82 -4.78 6.33 -4.20
C LYS A 82 -4.96 6.02 -5.68
N GLY A 83 -5.51 4.86 -5.97
CA GLY A 83 -5.68 4.33 -7.32
C GLY A 83 -4.48 3.52 -7.80
N ASP A 84 -4.50 3.21 -9.09
CA ASP A 84 -3.57 2.26 -9.70
C ASP A 84 -2.44 2.97 -10.46
N VAL A 85 -1.33 2.27 -10.65
CA VAL A 85 -0.18 2.70 -11.47
C VAL A 85 -0.50 2.58 -12.96
N PHE A 86 -1.33 1.60 -13.33
CA PHE A 86 -1.74 1.34 -14.72
C PHE A 86 -3.26 1.40 -14.91
N TYR A 87 -3.70 1.62 -16.14
CA TYR A 87 -5.11 1.44 -16.54
C TYR A 87 -5.39 -0.04 -16.86
N ASP A 88 -5.33 -0.91 -15.84
CA ASP A 88 -5.90 -2.26 -15.95
C ASP A 88 -7.34 -2.23 -15.41
N MET A 89 -8.31 -2.50 -16.28
CA MET A 89 -9.73 -2.49 -15.91
C MET A 89 -10.15 -3.68 -15.05
N ASN A 90 -9.40 -4.80 -15.10
CA ASN A 90 -9.83 -6.06 -14.49
C ASN A 90 -9.13 -6.35 -13.14
N ASN A 91 -7.98 -5.72 -12.88
CA ASN A 91 -7.21 -5.95 -11.67
C ASN A 91 -6.77 -4.64 -11.00
N LYS A 92 -7.71 -3.74 -10.72
CA LYS A 92 -7.43 -2.40 -10.18
C LYS A 92 -6.94 -2.40 -8.72
N ALA A 93 -5.89 -1.64 -8.45
CA ALA A 93 -5.41 -1.36 -7.09
C ALA A 93 -6.21 -0.23 -6.42
N ASP A 94 -6.41 -0.33 -5.10
CA ASP A 94 -6.98 0.75 -4.29
C ASP A 94 -5.92 1.83 -4.01
N TYR A 95 -4.68 1.38 -3.81
CA TYR A 95 -3.52 2.22 -3.57
C TYR A 95 -2.29 1.62 -4.26
N HIS A 96 -1.30 2.47 -4.49
CA HIS A 96 0.06 2.03 -4.72
C HIS A 96 1.02 2.69 -3.73
N LEU A 97 1.91 1.87 -3.21
CA LEU A 97 2.99 2.23 -2.30
C LEU A 97 4.29 2.24 -3.10
N ILE A 98 4.90 3.41 -3.23
CA ILE A 98 6.18 3.56 -3.90
C ILE A 98 7.29 3.44 -2.85
N ILE A 99 8.14 2.44 -3.03
CA ILE A 99 9.36 2.20 -2.25
C ILE A 99 10.55 2.66 -3.09
N ILE A 100 11.53 3.28 -2.43
CA ILE A 100 12.65 3.96 -3.07
C ILE A 100 13.94 3.42 -2.47
N SER A 101 14.87 3.01 -3.31
CA SER A 101 16.28 2.77 -2.96
C SER A 101 17.16 3.87 -3.57
N ASN A 102 18.47 3.78 -3.36
CA ASN A 102 19.42 4.68 -4.01
C ASN A 102 19.51 4.48 -5.53
N MET A 103 19.04 3.36 -6.07
CA MET A 103 19.18 3.01 -7.50
C MET A 103 17.86 3.09 -8.26
N ARG A 104 16.75 2.66 -7.65
CA ARG A 104 15.47 2.50 -8.33
C ARG A 104 14.29 2.77 -7.40
N LYS A 105 13.10 2.75 -8.01
CA LYS A 105 11.83 2.87 -7.30
C LYS A 105 10.90 1.80 -7.82
N ILE A 106 10.16 1.16 -6.91
CA ILE A 106 9.09 0.24 -7.31
C ILE A 106 7.77 0.74 -6.76
N ALA A 107 6.70 0.56 -7.52
CA ALA A 107 5.34 0.79 -7.08
C ALA A 107 4.66 -0.55 -6.79
N ILE A 108 4.37 -0.80 -5.52
CA ILE A 108 3.65 -1.99 -5.04
C ILE A 108 2.16 -1.69 -5.07
N ARG A 109 1.38 -2.52 -5.76
CA ARG A 109 -0.06 -2.36 -5.95
C ARG A 109 -0.81 -3.07 -4.83
N LEU A 110 -1.65 -2.32 -4.12
CA LEU A 110 -2.34 -2.77 -2.91
C LEU A 110 -3.86 -2.74 -3.12
N ARG A 111 -4.54 -3.83 -2.77
CA ARG A 111 -6.01 -3.91 -2.70
C ARG A 111 -6.43 -4.29 -1.29
N TYR A 112 -7.32 -3.53 -0.69
CA TYR A 112 -7.80 -3.81 0.66
C TYR A 112 -8.74 -5.02 0.65
N ASP A 113 -8.60 -5.88 1.65
CA ASP A 113 -9.50 -7.00 1.88
C ASP A 113 -10.23 -6.80 3.21
N ASP A 114 -11.54 -6.63 3.13
CA ASP A 114 -12.39 -6.41 4.28
C ASP A 114 -12.52 -7.63 5.20
N ASN A 115 -12.27 -8.85 4.71
CA ASN A 115 -12.31 -10.06 5.52
C ASN A 115 -11.05 -10.18 6.37
N TYR A 116 -9.87 -9.93 5.77
CA TYR A 116 -8.60 -9.99 6.48
C TYR A 116 -8.26 -8.69 7.22
N LYS A 117 -8.96 -7.59 6.92
CA LYS A 117 -8.64 -6.23 7.36
C LYS A 117 -7.21 -5.80 7.04
N LYS A 118 -6.65 -6.34 5.96
CA LYS A 118 -5.28 -6.15 5.46
C LYS A 118 -5.29 -5.91 3.95
N TYR A 119 -4.15 -5.56 3.38
CA TYR A 119 -3.97 -5.38 1.94
C TYR A 119 -3.42 -6.65 1.28
N HIS A 120 -3.95 -7.00 0.12
CA HIS A 120 -3.30 -7.91 -0.82
C HIS A 120 -2.30 -7.13 -1.67
N VAL A 121 -1.14 -7.74 -1.91
CA VAL A 121 -0.25 -7.33 -3.00
C VAL A 121 -0.77 -7.96 -4.28
N ILE A 122 -1.22 -7.14 -5.23
CA ILE A 122 -1.76 -7.63 -6.50
C ILE A 122 -0.79 -7.44 -7.68
N GLY A 123 0.42 -6.96 -7.40
CA GLY A 123 1.52 -6.80 -8.35
C GLY A 123 2.49 -5.71 -7.93
N TYR A 124 3.62 -5.61 -8.61
CA TYR A 124 4.57 -4.51 -8.49
C TYR A 124 5.24 -4.25 -9.83
N VAL A 125 5.85 -3.07 -9.95
CA VAL A 125 6.37 -2.53 -11.21
C VAL A 125 7.49 -1.55 -10.84
N GLU A 126 8.60 -1.57 -11.57
CA GLU A 126 9.61 -0.52 -11.47
C GLU A 126 9.09 0.78 -12.09
N VAL A 127 9.27 1.91 -11.40
CA VAL A 127 8.81 3.23 -11.84
C VAL A 127 10.00 4.16 -12.04
N ILE A 128 10.06 4.76 -13.24
CA ILE A 128 11.12 5.69 -13.68
C ILE A 128 10.88 7.09 -13.07
#